data_AF-A0A931RJZ9-F1
#
_entry.id   AF-A0A931RJZ9-F1
#
_cell.length_a   1.000
_cell.length_b   1.000
_cell.length_c   1.000
_cell.angle_alpha   90.00
_cell.angle_beta   90.00
_cell.angle_gamma   90.00
#
_symmetry.space_group_name_H-M   'P 1'
#
loop_
_entity.id
_entity.type
_entity.pdbx_description
1 polymer ?
#
loop_
_entity_poly.entity_id
_entity_poly.type
_entity_poly.pdbx_seq_one_letter_code
_entity_poly.pdbx_strand_id
1 'polypeptide(L)'
;MNTKRKGSLALGVAIDHFIAKGNTVLLPIADCDLYDLVIDDGNFKKIQCKYTDDKESSGGYNIDLRTFGGYRKKTYHNRYKSEDFDFLFIYCSNGEKYLIPAEKVITKAHIVVGSKSWNEFKC
;
A
#
# COMPACT_ATOMS: atom_id res chain seq x y z
N MET A 1 13.56 4.57 -11.23
CA MET A 1 13.56 5.01 -9.82
C MET A 1 13.87 3.81 -8.93
N ASN A 2 14.71 3.96 -7.89
CA ASN A 2 15.00 2.84 -6.98
C ASN A 2 13.78 2.50 -6.09
N THR A 3 13.76 1.30 -5.50
CA THR A 3 12.61 0.78 -4.73
C THR A 3 12.27 1.64 -3.51
N LYS A 4 13.28 2.17 -2.80
CA LYS A 4 13.05 3.07 -1.66
C LYS A 4 12.32 4.35 -2.08
N ARG A 5 12.77 5.00 -3.16
CA ARG A 5 12.12 6.21 -3.70
C ARG A 5 10.71 5.93 -4.21
N LYS A 6 10.44 4.74 -4.77
CA LYS A 6 9.09 4.29 -5.13
C LYS A 6 8.17 4.26 -3.90
N GLY A 7 8.63 3.68 -2.79
CA GLY A 7 7.90 3.69 -1.52
C GLY A 7 7.62 5.10 -1.01
N SER A 8 8.66 5.95 -0.95
CA SER A 8 8.51 7.35 -0.53
C SER A 8 7.54 8.14 -1.42
N LEU A 9 7.50 7.87 -2.73
CA LEU A 9 6.55 8.50 -3.64
C LEU A 9 5.11 8.09 -3.33
N ALA A 10 4.84 6.80 -3.13
CA ALA A 10 3.50 6.34 -2.73
C ALA A 10 3.07 6.96 -1.39
N LEU A 11 3.97 7.02 -0.41
CA LEU A 11 3.70 7.67 0.88
C LEU A 11 3.37 9.17 0.70
N GLY A 12 4.17 9.90 -0.08
CA GLY A 12 3.90 11.33 -0.35
C GLY A 12 2.54 11.56 -1.02
N VAL A 13 2.19 10.71 -1.98
CA VAL A 13 0.88 10.77 -2.66
C VAL A 13 -0.27 10.38 -1.73
N ALA A 14 -0.06 9.46 -0.80
CA ALA A 14 -1.05 9.09 0.21
C ALA A 14 -1.29 10.25 1.19
N ILE A 15 -0.23 10.89 1.68
CA ILE A 15 -0.31 12.07 2.55
C ILE A 15 -1.13 13.17 1.88
N ASP A 16 -0.81 13.52 0.64
CA ASP A 16 -1.57 14.50 -0.16
C ASP A 16 -3.05 14.10 -0.28
N HIS A 17 -3.33 12.85 -0.63
CA HIS A 17 -4.69 12.34 -0.79
C HIS A 17 -5.53 12.48 0.48
N PHE A 18 -4.98 12.13 1.65
CA PHE A 18 -5.73 12.18 2.91
C PHE A 18 -5.84 13.60 3.47
N ILE A 19 -4.80 14.43 3.35
CA ILE A 19 -4.88 15.85 3.73
C ILE A 19 -5.91 16.58 2.87
N ALA A 20 -5.95 16.32 1.56
CA ALA A 20 -6.94 16.92 0.65
C ALA A 20 -8.39 16.55 1.00
N LYS A 21 -8.60 15.43 1.70
CA LYS A 21 -9.90 14.99 2.23
C LYS A 21 -10.22 15.52 3.63
N GLY A 22 -9.32 16.31 4.22
CA GLY A 22 -9.48 16.89 5.56
C GLY A 22 -9.09 15.95 6.70
N ASN A 23 -8.43 14.83 6.42
CA ASN A 23 -7.94 13.94 7.47
C ASN A 23 -6.65 14.48 8.09
N THR A 24 -6.47 14.25 9.39
CA THR A 24 -5.16 14.45 10.03
C THR A 24 -4.29 13.22 9.73
N VAL A 25 -3.04 13.45 9.32
CA VAL A 25 -2.08 12.39 9.03
C VAL A 25 -1.00 12.33 10.10
N LEU A 26 -0.78 11.14 10.65
CA LEU A 26 0.20 10.82 11.67
C LEU A 26 1.27 9.92 11.04
N LEU A 27 2.55 10.28 11.20
CA LEU A 27 3.67 9.51 10.64
C LEU A 27 4.44 8.82 11.77
N PRO A 28 4.64 7.49 11.70
CA PRO A 28 5.57 6.78 12.57
C PRO A 28 6.99 7.33 12.41
N ILE A 29 7.74 7.37 13.52
CA ILE A 29 9.17 7.72 13.49
C ILE A 29 10.02 6.55 13.00
N ALA A 30 9.58 5.31 13.27
CA ALA A 30 10.28 4.10 12.86
C ALA A 30 9.82 3.63 11.46
N ASP A 31 10.72 2.98 10.71
CA ASP A 31 10.46 2.42 9.37
C ASP A 31 10.31 0.90 9.35
N CYS A 32 10.16 0.29 10.53
CA CYS A 32 10.05 -1.16 10.69
C CYS A 32 8.60 -1.66 10.85
N ASP A 33 7.63 -0.76 10.84
CA ASP A 33 6.22 -1.08 10.98
C ASP A 33 5.62 -1.64 9.68
N LEU A 34 4.51 -2.36 9.80
CA LEU A 34 3.78 -2.98 8.68
C LEU A 34 2.72 -2.04 8.06
N TYR A 35 2.85 -0.75 8.34
CA TYR A 35 2.05 0.35 7.82
C TYR A 35 2.96 1.58 7.73
N ASP A 36 2.65 2.51 6.81
CA ASP A 36 3.51 3.67 6.53
C ASP A 36 2.99 4.96 7.18
N LEU A 37 1.67 5.06 7.41
CA LEU A 37 1.05 6.21 8.08
C LEU A 37 -0.22 5.79 8.81
N VAL A 38 -0.71 6.67 9.68
CA VAL A 38 -2.04 6.58 10.29
C VAL A 38 -2.84 7.82 9.93
N ILE A 39 -4.12 7.65 9.59
CA ILE A 39 -5.05 8.77 9.46
C ILE A 39 -5.97 8.82 10.68
N ASP A 40 -6.38 10.04 11.04
CA ASP A 40 -7.45 10.32 11.99
C ASP A 40 -8.65 10.92 11.25
N ASP A 41 -9.74 10.16 11.23
CA ASP A 41 -11.06 10.54 10.70
C ASP A 41 -12.14 10.59 11.80
N GLY A 42 -11.72 10.70 13.06
CA GLY A 42 -12.52 10.36 14.24
C GLY A 42 -12.19 8.97 14.79
N ASN A 43 -11.51 8.13 14.00
CA ASN A 43 -10.82 6.92 14.45
C ASN A 43 -9.42 6.84 13.83
N PHE A 44 -8.50 6.15 14.49
CA PHE A 44 -7.19 5.88 13.93
C PHE A 44 -7.25 4.71 12.95
N LYS A 45 -6.83 4.93 11.71
CA LYS A 45 -6.72 3.91 10.66
C LYS A 45 -5.29 3.82 10.14
N LYS A 46 -4.69 2.65 10.24
CA LYS A 46 -3.34 2.35 9.75
C LYS A 46 -3.38 2.10 8.25
N ILE A 47 -2.50 2.76 7.51
CA ILE A 47 -2.44 2.70 6.05
C ILE A 47 -1.07 2.17 5.61
N GLN A 48 -1.08 1.06 4.86
CA GLN A 48 0.09 0.58 4.14
C GLN A 48 0.08 1.15 2.72
N CYS A 49 1.18 1.76 2.29
CA CYS A 49 1.37 2.34 0.97
C CYS A 49 2.19 1.39 0.08
N LYS A 50 1.80 1.27 -1.19
CA LYS A 50 2.56 0.56 -2.22
C LYS A 50 2.59 1.39 -3.51
N TYR A 51 3.75 1.39 -4.15
CA TYR A 51 3.89 1.87 -5.52
C TYR A 51 4.02 0.69 -6.47
N THR A 52 3.44 0.79 -7.67
CA THR A 52 3.70 -0.17 -8.75
C THR A 52 3.84 0.49 -10.12
N ASP A 53 4.86 0.06 -10.85
CA ASP A 53 5.05 0.25 -12.28
C ASP A 53 5.07 -1.10 -13.02
N ASP A 54 4.77 -2.19 -12.32
CA ASP A 54 4.76 -3.55 -12.88
C ASP A 54 3.45 -3.79 -13.63
N LYS A 55 3.48 -3.47 -14.92
CA LYS A 55 2.31 -3.53 -15.79
C LYS A 55 2.27 -4.84 -16.56
N GLU A 56 1.16 -5.56 -16.42
CA GLU A 56 0.89 -6.78 -17.16
C GLU A 56 0.46 -6.47 -18.61
N SER A 57 0.58 -7.47 -19.49
CA SER A 57 0.09 -7.38 -20.88
C SER A 57 -1.42 -7.14 -20.97
N SER A 58 -2.18 -7.53 -19.93
CA SER A 58 -3.60 -7.26 -19.77
C SER A 58 -3.94 -5.78 -19.53
N GLY A 59 -2.93 -4.95 -19.26
CA GLY A 59 -3.06 -3.54 -18.91
C GLY A 59 -3.17 -3.26 -17.41
N GLY A 60 -3.33 -4.29 -16.58
CA GLY A 60 -3.36 -4.15 -15.13
C GLY A 60 -1.97 -3.97 -14.50
N TYR A 61 -1.93 -3.53 -13.25
CA TYR A 61 -0.71 -3.40 -12.47
C TYR A 61 -0.65 -4.44 -11.37
N ASN A 62 0.46 -5.14 -11.26
CA ASN A 62 0.70 -6.16 -10.24
C ASN A 62 1.26 -5.53 -8.96
N ILE A 63 0.78 -5.99 -7.81
CA ILE A 63 1.20 -5.54 -6.48
C ILE A 63 1.58 -6.76 -5.65
N ASP A 64 2.84 -6.79 -5.21
CA ASP A 64 3.32 -7.78 -4.25
C ASP A 64 2.89 -7.40 -2.82
N LEU A 65 2.16 -8.30 -2.17
CA LEU A 65 1.65 -8.15 -0.81
C LEU A 65 2.46 -8.97 0.19
N ARG A 66 3.56 -9.60 -0.23
CA ARG A 66 4.46 -10.26 0.68
C ARG A 66 5.35 -9.24 1.38
N THR A 67 5.59 -9.49 2.65
CA THR A 67 6.60 -8.77 3.43
C THR A 67 7.87 -9.61 3.44
N PHE A 68 9.00 -8.96 3.17
CA PHE A 68 10.28 -9.63 3.10
C PHE A 68 11.07 -9.34 4.38
N GLY A 69 11.30 -10.37 5.16
CA GLY A 69 12.24 -10.35 6.27
C GLY A 69 13.52 -11.09 5.87
N GLY A 70 14.64 -10.68 6.45
CA GLY A 70 15.91 -11.38 6.24
C GLY A 70 16.71 -11.41 7.53
N TYR A 71 17.18 -12.60 7.91
CA TYR A 71 18.23 -12.74 8.91
C TYR A 71 19.35 -13.60 8.35
N ARG A 72 20.54 -13.00 8.19
CA ARG A 72 21.73 -13.61 7.57
C ARG A 72 21.43 -14.09 6.14
N LYS A 73 21.61 -15.40 5.86
CA LYS A 73 21.47 -16.03 4.55
C LYS A 73 20.04 -16.57 4.27
N LYS A 74 19.07 -16.29 5.15
CA LYS A 74 17.69 -16.75 4.97
C LYS A 74 16.77 -15.56 4.72
N THR A 75 16.09 -15.59 3.58
CA THR A 75 14.99 -14.69 3.25
C THR A 75 13.69 -15.37 3.61
N TYR A 76 12.88 -14.70 4.41
CA TYR A 76 11.55 -15.13 4.78
C TYR A 76 10.55 -14.21 4.11
N HIS A 77 9.46 -14.80 3.61
CA HIS A 77 8.33 -14.07 3.06
C HIS A 77 7.13 -14.35 3.94
N ASN A 78 6.62 -13.31 4.58
CA ASN A 78 5.39 -13.37 5.35
C ASN A 78 4.26 -12.70 4.55
N ARG A 79 3.03 -12.96 4.97
CA ARG A 79 1.84 -12.29 4.45
C ARG A 79 1.32 -11.37 5.52
N TYR A 80 0.71 -10.27 5.09
CA TYR A 80 0.02 -9.38 6.00
C TYR A 80 -1.14 -10.10 6.71
N LYS A 81 -1.35 -9.71 7.96
CA LYS A 81 -2.44 -10.14 8.83
C LYS A 81 -3.43 -8.99 9.04
N SER A 82 -4.58 -9.31 9.60
CA SER A 82 -5.66 -8.35 9.92
C SER A 82 -5.24 -7.21 10.82
N GLU A 83 -4.29 -7.46 11.72
CA GLU A 83 -3.82 -6.50 12.69
C GLU A 83 -2.68 -5.63 12.16
N ASP A 84 -2.17 -5.83 10.94
CA ASP A 84 -1.00 -5.10 10.45
C ASP A 84 -1.38 -3.68 10.01
N PHE A 85 -2.44 -3.55 9.21
CA PHE A 85 -2.99 -2.29 8.73
C PHE A 85 -4.50 -2.40 8.45
N ASP A 86 -5.20 -1.26 8.36
CA ASP A 86 -6.64 -1.19 8.06
C ASP A 86 -6.89 -1.04 6.55
N PHE A 87 -6.07 -0.25 5.84
CA PHE A 87 -6.17 -0.07 4.40
C PHE A 87 -4.83 -0.17 3.67
N LEU A 88 -4.89 -0.67 2.44
CA LEU A 88 -3.81 -0.67 1.47
C LEU A 88 -4.03 0.46 0.47
N PHE A 89 -3.18 1.47 0.50
CA PHE A 89 -3.11 2.53 -0.49
C PHE A 89 -2.13 2.16 -1.61
N ILE A 90 -2.58 2.15 -2.85
CA ILE A 90 -1.78 1.79 -4.02
C ILE A 90 -1.67 2.98 -4.95
N TYR A 91 -0.45 3.33 -5.34
CA TYR A 91 -0.17 4.32 -6.36
C TYR A 91 0.47 3.67 -7.60
N CYS A 92 -0.20 3.76 -8.73
CA CYS A 92 0.24 3.19 -10.00
C CYS A 92 1.02 4.23 -10.83
N SER A 93 1.97 3.76 -11.64
CA SER A 93 2.80 4.61 -12.50
C SER A 93 2.03 5.45 -13.52
N ASN A 94 0.78 5.10 -13.86
CA ASN A 94 -0.12 5.89 -14.71
C ASN A 94 -0.90 6.98 -13.96
N GLY A 95 -0.66 7.16 -12.66
CA GLY A 95 -1.35 8.15 -11.85
C GLY A 95 -2.57 7.63 -11.09
N GLU A 96 -3.02 6.39 -11.34
CA GLU A 96 -4.18 5.82 -10.67
C GLU A 96 -3.88 5.47 -9.21
N LYS A 97 -4.87 5.71 -8.35
CA LYS A 97 -4.80 5.47 -6.91
C LYS A 97 -5.91 4.52 -6.49
N TYR A 98 -5.63 3.66 -5.52
CA TYR A 98 -6.61 2.75 -4.93
C TYR A 98 -6.49 2.76 -3.42
N LEU A 99 -7.62 2.66 -2.73
CA LEU A 99 -7.69 2.49 -1.28
C LEU A 99 -8.52 1.24 -0.94
N ILE A 100 -7.83 0.14 -0.68
CA ILE A 100 -8.45 -1.18 -0.54
C ILE A 100 -8.46 -1.58 0.95
N PRO A 101 -9.61 -1.99 1.53
CA PRO A 101 -9.66 -2.51 2.89
C PRO A 101 -8.79 -3.76 3.07
N ALA A 102 -8.08 -3.86 4.19
CA ALA A 102 -7.15 -4.94 4.46
C ALA A 102 -7.81 -6.32 4.36
N GLU A 103 -9.04 -6.48 4.87
CA GLU A 103 -9.80 -7.73 4.84
C GLU A 103 -10.00 -8.31 3.44
N LYS A 104 -9.91 -7.49 2.40
CA LYS A 104 -10.02 -7.96 1.01
C LYS A 104 -8.71 -8.52 0.45
N VAL A 105 -7.57 -8.12 1.02
CA VAL A 105 -6.23 -8.42 0.49
C VAL A 105 -5.39 -9.31 1.42
N ILE A 106 -5.77 -9.44 2.69
CA ILE A 106 -5.12 -10.33 3.65
C ILE A 106 -5.08 -11.76 3.11
N THR A 107 -3.99 -12.48 3.41
CA THR A 107 -3.64 -13.82 2.90
C THR A 107 -3.25 -13.93 1.42
N LYS A 108 -3.47 -12.90 0.60
CA LYS A 108 -3.02 -12.90 -0.80
C LYS A 108 -1.53 -12.60 -0.88
N ALA A 109 -0.84 -13.24 -1.83
CA ALA A 109 0.56 -12.94 -2.12
C ALA A 109 0.71 -11.77 -3.10
N HIS A 110 -0.24 -11.62 -4.02
CA HIS A 110 -0.28 -10.56 -5.00
C HIS A 110 -1.73 -10.23 -5.38
N ILE A 111 -1.95 -9.04 -5.92
CA ILE A 111 -3.19 -8.61 -6.58
C ILE A 111 -2.86 -7.84 -7.85
N VAL A 112 -3.84 -7.72 -8.75
CA VAL A 112 -3.74 -6.93 -9.98
C VAL A 112 -4.86 -5.91 -10.03
N VAL A 113 -4.53 -4.63 -10.18
CA VAL A 113 -5.49 -3.50 -10.28
C VAL A 113 -5.50 -2.90 -11.69
N GLY A 114 -6.50 -2.07 -12.02
CA GLY A 114 -6.52 -1.25 -13.25
C GLY A 114 -7.12 -1.91 -14.50
N SER A 115 -7.04 -3.23 -14.66
CA SER A 115 -7.62 -3.91 -15.83
C SER A 115 -9.14 -4.03 -15.74
N LYS A 116 -9.65 -4.79 -14.77
CA LYS A 116 -11.09 -5.05 -14.55
C LYS A 116 -11.50 -5.25 -13.08
N SER A 117 -10.53 -5.44 -12.19
CA SER A 117 -10.77 -5.75 -10.78
C SER A 117 -10.33 -4.58 -9.90
N TRP A 118 -10.97 -4.43 -8.74
CA TRP A 118 -10.67 -3.43 -7.71
C TRP A 118 -10.99 -1.99 -8.11
N ASN A 119 -11.69 -1.77 -9.22
CA ASN A 119 -12.06 -0.43 -9.70
C ASN A 119 -13.05 0.25 -8.76
N GLU A 120 -13.81 -0.51 -7.97
CA GLU A 120 -14.66 -0.01 -6.90
C GLU A 120 -13.89 0.68 -5.76
N PHE A 121 -12.58 0.41 -5.64
CA PHE A 121 -11.69 0.99 -4.64
C PHE A 121 -10.79 2.09 -5.19
N LYS A 122 -10.99 2.51 -6.44
CA LYS A 122 -10.23 3.60 -7.06
C LYS A 122 -10.59 4.93 -6.38
N CYS A 123 -9.60 5.77 -6.09
CA CYS A 123 -9.77 6.99 -5.29
C CYS A 123 -9.07 8.23 -5.83
#